data_AF-A0A222AIZ6-F1
#
_entry.id   AF-A0A222AIZ6-F1
#
_cell.length_a   1.000
_cell.length_b   1.000
_cell.length_c   1.000
_cell.angle_alpha   90.00
_cell.angle_beta   90.00
_cell.angle_gamma   90.00
#
_symmetry.space_group_name_H-M   'P 1'
#
loop_
_entity.id
_entity.type
_entity.pdbx_description
1 polymer ?
#
loop_
_entity_poly.entity_id
_entity_poly.type
_entity_poly.pdbx_seq_one_letter_code
_entity_poly.pdbx_strand_id
1 'polypeptide(L)'
;AIPQDGLVKTNMEKLTFYSLSSPEKLDRIGEYLFQKASRDIYRRRHGFVIIAMEAMEQLLVACHSQTLNLFVESFLKMVQKLLESTDPQLQILATQSFVRFANIEEDTPSYHRRYDFFVSKFSAMCHSNHIDKPTRDSIRLAGIQGLQGVIRKTVSDDLVENIWEAQHMDKIVPSLLYNMQTA
;
A
#
# COMPACT_ATOMS: atom_id res chain seq x y z
N ALA A 1 2.34 1.98 25.07
CA ALA A 1 1.53 1.01 24.33
C ALA A 1 2.42 -0.13 23.91
N ILE A 2 2.06 -1.35 24.30
CA ILE A 2 2.73 -2.57 23.81
C ILE A 2 2.09 -2.88 22.46
N PRO A 3 2.82 -3.35 21.43
CA PRO A 3 2.21 -3.62 20.12
C PRO A 3 1.05 -4.62 20.16
N GLN A 4 0.97 -5.45 21.20
CA GLN A 4 -0.11 -6.42 21.43
C GLN A 4 -1.46 -5.75 21.74
N ASP A 5 -1.46 -4.49 22.20
CA ASP A 5 -2.68 -3.73 22.44
C ASP A 5 -3.37 -3.30 21.12
N GLY A 6 -2.69 -3.48 19.98
CA GLY A 6 -3.17 -3.10 18.66
C GLY A 6 -3.48 -1.61 18.53
N LEU A 7 -4.23 -1.26 17.50
CA LEU A 7 -4.74 0.09 17.33
C LEU A 7 -5.91 0.36 18.31
N VAL A 8 -5.69 1.25 19.26
CA VAL A 8 -6.71 1.59 20.28
C VAL A 8 -7.86 2.35 19.62
N LYS A 9 -9.01 1.67 19.47
CA LYS A 9 -10.21 2.17 18.76
C LYS A 9 -10.63 3.58 19.18
N THR A 10 -10.77 3.86 20.47
CA THR A 10 -11.19 5.18 20.96
C THR A 10 -10.20 6.30 20.62
N ASN A 11 -8.90 6.00 20.59
CA ASN A 11 -7.90 6.99 20.19
C ASN A 11 -7.94 7.23 18.68
N MET A 12 -8.19 6.17 17.91
CA MET A 12 -8.35 6.28 16.47
C MET A 12 -9.60 7.07 16.09
N GLU A 13 -10.73 6.85 16.75
CA GLU A 13 -11.96 7.64 16.56
C GLU A 13 -11.71 9.14 16.81
N LYS A 14 -10.98 9.49 17.88
CA LYS A 14 -10.57 10.87 18.15
C LYS A 14 -9.67 11.44 17.05
N LEU A 15 -8.72 10.65 16.55
CA LEU A 15 -7.82 11.06 15.47
C LEU A 15 -8.58 11.27 14.16
N THR A 16 -9.51 10.38 13.84
CA THR A 16 -10.39 10.51 12.67
C THR A 16 -11.25 11.76 12.79
N PHE A 17 -11.93 11.97 13.93
CA PHE A 17 -12.73 13.17 14.16
C PHE A 17 -11.91 14.45 14.03
N TYR A 18 -10.70 14.46 14.62
CA TYR A 18 -9.78 15.60 14.52
C TYR A 18 -9.36 15.87 13.08
N SER A 19 -9.07 14.82 12.31
CA SER A 19 -8.65 14.94 10.91
C SER A 19 -9.79 15.43 10.00
N LEU A 20 -11.02 14.99 10.25
CA LEU A 20 -12.21 15.48 9.54
C LEU A 20 -12.54 16.94 9.89
N SER A 21 -12.31 17.34 11.15
CA SER A 21 -12.54 18.71 11.61
C SER A 21 -11.45 19.69 11.18
N SER A 22 -10.28 19.19 10.79
CA SER A 22 -9.11 19.99 10.39
C SER A 22 -8.35 19.29 9.25
N PRO A 23 -8.90 19.25 8.02
CA PRO A 23 -8.29 18.52 6.89
C PRO A 23 -6.86 18.96 6.58
N GLU A 24 -6.51 20.22 6.82
CA GLU A 24 -5.17 20.78 6.62
C GLU A 24 -4.08 20.14 7.48
N LYS A 25 -4.47 19.42 8.55
CA LYS A 25 -3.54 18.70 9.42
C LYS A 25 -3.30 17.27 8.96
N LEU A 26 -4.13 16.74 8.07
CA LEU A 26 -4.07 15.35 7.62
C LEU A 26 -2.72 15.04 6.97
N ASP A 27 -2.18 15.97 6.19
CA ASP A 27 -0.84 15.88 5.60
C ASP A 27 0.26 15.68 6.66
N ARG A 28 0.28 16.53 7.70
CA ARG A 28 1.24 16.43 8.81
C ARG A 28 1.09 15.12 9.61
N ILE A 29 -0.13 14.63 9.75
CA ILE A 29 -0.41 13.34 10.40
C ILE A 29 0.17 12.20 9.55
N GLY A 30 -0.04 12.24 8.24
CA GLY A 30 0.53 11.27 7.29
C GLY A 30 2.05 11.22 7.35
N GLU A 31 2.72 12.37 7.27
CA GLU A 31 4.18 12.47 7.36
C GLU A 31 4.71 11.97 8.71
N TYR A 32 4.05 12.31 9.82
CA TYR A 32 4.44 11.82 11.13
C TYR A 32 4.34 10.29 11.25
N LEU A 33 3.23 9.71 10.76
CA LEU A 33 3.06 8.25 10.73
C LEU A 33 4.12 7.59 9.83
N PHE A 34 4.42 8.21 8.68
CA PHE A 34 5.50 7.79 7.79
C PHE A 34 6.86 7.71 8.47
N GLN A 35 7.30 8.81 9.09
CA GLN A 35 8.58 8.87 9.79
C GLN A 35 8.64 7.92 10.99
N LYS A 36 7.52 7.76 11.71
CA LYS A 36 7.44 6.86 12.86
C LYS A 36 7.59 5.40 12.42
N ALA A 37 6.78 4.93 11.48
CA ALA A 37 6.86 3.54 11.05
C ALA A 37 8.19 3.26 10.33
N SER A 38 8.75 4.22 9.58
CA SER A 38 10.10 4.09 8.99
C SER A 38 11.18 3.80 10.04
N ARG A 39 11.13 4.47 11.20
CA ARG A 39 12.03 4.19 12.33
C ARG A 39 11.78 2.81 12.96
N ASP A 40 10.52 2.41 13.05
CA ASP A 40 10.15 1.12 13.64
C ASP A 40 10.47 -0.07 12.71
N ILE A 41 10.44 0.11 11.38
CA ILE A 41 10.97 -0.85 10.40
C ILE A 41 12.46 -1.09 10.65
N TYR A 42 13.27 -0.03 10.75
CA TYR A 42 14.71 -0.15 11.01
C TYR A 42 15.00 -0.86 12.35
N ARG A 43 14.16 -0.63 13.36
CA ARG A 43 14.26 -1.27 14.68
C ARG A 43 13.63 -2.66 14.76
N ARG A 44 13.11 -3.20 13.65
CA ARG A 44 12.40 -4.49 13.57
C ARG A 44 11.22 -4.60 14.52
N ARG A 45 10.51 -3.49 14.76
CA ARG A 45 9.33 -3.43 15.63
C ARG A 45 8.05 -3.53 14.83
N HIS A 46 7.84 -4.69 14.19
CA HIS A 46 6.79 -4.85 13.17
C HIS A 46 5.37 -4.58 13.71
N GLY A 47 5.10 -4.89 14.98
CA GLY A 47 3.80 -4.58 15.57
C GLY A 47 3.45 -3.07 15.57
N PHE A 48 4.43 -2.18 15.76
CA PHE A 48 4.17 -0.73 15.65
C PHE A 48 4.00 -0.28 14.19
N VAL A 49 4.65 -0.97 13.26
CA VAL A 49 4.49 -0.73 11.82
C VAL A 49 3.08 -1.09 11.38
N ILE A 50 2.56 -2.24 11.84
CA ILE A 50 1.17 -2.68 11.60
C ILE A 50 0.18 -1.65 12.13
N ILE A 51 0.34 -1.20 13.38
CA ILE A 51 -0.54 -0.18 13.98
C ILE A 51 -0.51 1.13 13.18
N ALA A 52 0.66 1.56 12.71
CA ALA A 52 0.78 2.75 11.89
C ALA A 52 0.06 2.60 10.54
N MET A 53 0.20 1.44 9.89
CA MET A 53 -0.51 1.13 8.65
C MET A 53 -2.02 1.11 8.84
N GLU A 54 -2.53 0.44 9.88
CA GLU A 54 -3.95 0.40 10.21
C GLU A 54 -4.52 1.80 10.47
N ALA A 55 -3.76 2.66 11.16
CA ALA A 55 -4.16 4.04 11.40
C ALA A 55 -4.26 4.84 10.08
N MET A 56 -3.29 4.68 9.17
CA MET A 56 -3.33 5.34 7.87
C MET A 56 -4.50 4.86 7.02
N GLU A 57 -4.79 3.55 7.03
CA GLU A 57 -5.93 2.98 6.31
C GLU A 57 -7.28 3.51 6.83
N GLN A 58 -7.46 3.61 8.14
CA GLN A 58 -8.70 4.16 8.69
C GLN A 58 -8.88 5.65 8.35
N LEU A 59 -7.79 6.41 8.30
CA LEU A 59 -7.83 7.81 7.86
C LEU A 59 -8.17 7.94 6.38
N LEU A 60 -7.62 7.05 5.52
CA LEU A 60 -7.95 7.01 4.09
C LEU A 60 -9.44 6.78 3.87
N VAL A 61 -10.05 5.82 4.57
CA VAL A 61 -11.46 5.47 4.41
C VAL A 61 -12.38 6.56 4.97
N ALA A 62 -11.96 7.27 6.01
CA ALA A 62 -12.80 8.28 6.64
C ALA A 62 -12.81 9.62 5.88
N CYS A 63 -11.71 10.00 5.23
CA CYS A 63 -11.52 11.32 4.65
C CYS A 63 -11.77 11.32 3.13
N HIS A 64 -12.60 12.24 2.62
CA HIS A 64 -13.00 12.32 1.20
C HIS A 64 -12.77 13.71 0.58
N SER A 65 -11.75 14.45 1.04
CA SER A 65 -11.52 15.86 0.64
C SER A 65 -10.35 16.03 -0.33
N GLN A 66 -10.18 17.19 -0.98
CA GLN A 66 -9.01 17.49 -1.81
C GLN A 66 -7.67 17.30 -1.08
N THR A 67 -7.63 17.52 0.24
CA THR A 67 -6.44 17.29 1.08
C THR A 67 -6.07 15.80 1.21
N LEU A 68 -6.96 14.89 0.80
CA LEU A 68 -6.71 13.45 0.74
C LEU A 68 -5.56 13.13 -0.22
N ASN A 69 -5.36 13.91 -1.30
CA ASN A 69 -4.32 13.62 -2.29
C ASN A 69 -2.91 13.60 -1.69
N LEU A 70 -2.58 14.57 -0.83
CA LEU A 70 -1.28 14.62 -0.13
C LEU A 70 -1.14 13.48 0.87
N PHE A 71 -2.24 13.14 1.56
CA PHE A 71 -2.24 12.01 2.49
C PHE A 71 -2.07 10.68 1.78
N VAL A 72 -2.71 10.49 0.61
CA VAL A 72 -2.52 9.32 -0.25
C VAL A 72 -1.08 9.23 -0.71
N GLU A 73 -0.43 10.35 -1.05
CA GLU A 73 0.99 10.32 -1.38
C GLU A 73 1.85 9.82 -0.21
N SER A 74 1.59 10.31 1.00
CA SER A 74 2.24 9.81 2.23
C SER A 74 1.98 8.32 2.48
N PHE A 75 0.76 7.85 2.23
CA PHE A 75 0.39 6.45 2.31
C PHE A 75 1.14 5.60 1.28
N LEU A 76 1.15 6.01 0.00
CA LEU A 76 1.85 5.28 -1.06
C LEU A 76 3.37 5.25 -0.81
N LYS A 77 3.97 6.32 -0.28
CA LYS A 77 5.36 6.33 0.17
C LYS A 77 5.61 5.30 1.27
N MET A 78 4.69 5.16 2.23
CA MET A 78 4.78 4.12 3.26
C MET A 78 4.69 2.70 2.66
N VAL A 79 3.71 2.45 1.79
CA VAL A 79 3.55 1.15 1.11
C VAL A 79 4.83 0.82 0.33
N GLN A 80 5.35 1.77 -0.44
CA GLN A 80 6.62 1.61 -1.15
C GLN A 80 7.75 1.23 -0.19
N LYS A 81 7.89 1.94 0.93
CA LYS A 81 8.94 1.66 1.93
C LYS A 81 8.86 0.26 2.51
N LEU A 82 7.65 -0.24 2.75
CA LEU A 82 7.42 -1.59 3.25
C LEU A 82 7.72 -2.65 2.18
N LEU A 83 7.34 -2.40 0.92
CA LEU A 83 7.64 -3.29 -0.19
C LEU A 83 9.15 -3.36 -0.50
N GLU A 84 9.90 -2.29 -0.26
CA GLU A 84 11.38 -2.29 -0.36
C GLU A 84 12.05 -3.21 0.67
N SER A 85 11.35 -3.59 1.74
CA SER A 85 11.86 -4.56 2.73
C SER A 85 12.07 -5.94 2.11
N THR A 86 13.05 -6.69 2.61
CA THR A 86 13.23 -8.12 2.31
C THR A 86 12.37 -9.02 3.17
N ASP A 87 11.67 -8.46 4.18
CA ASP A 87 10.80 -9.19 5.08
C ASP A 87 9.47 -9.55 4.39
N PRO A 88 9.13 -10.85 4.24
CA PRO A 88 7.88 -11.28 3.63
C PRO A 88 6.63 -10.72 4.31
N GLN A 89 6.62 -10.59 5.64
CA GLN A 89 5.46 -10.08 6.38
C GLN A 89 5.19 -8.61 6.05
N LEU A 90 6.24 -7.80 5.93
CA LEU A 90 6.12 -6.39 5.57
C LEU A 90 5.66 -6.22 4.11
N GLN A 91 6.17 -7.06 3.19
CA GLN A 91 5.71 -7.04 1.79
C GLN A 91 4.23 -7.43 1.68
N ILE A 92 3.80 -8.45 2.41
CA ILE A 92 2.39 -8.89 2.44
C ILE A 92 1.49 -7.82 3.05
N LEU A 93 1.89 -7.24 4.20
CA LEU A 93 1.16 -6.13 4.84
C LEU A 93 0.96 -4.97 3.86
N ALA A 94 2.05 -4.51 3.23
CA ALA A 94 2.02 -3.41 2.27
C ALA A 94 1.08 -3.70 1.09
N THR A 95 1.13 -4.92 0.57
CA THR A 95 0.26 -5.35 -0.53
C THR A 95 -1.21 -5.33 -0.09
N GLN A 96 -1.53 -5.87 1.09
CA GLN A 96 -2.90 -5.88 1.61
C GLN A 96 -3.44 -4.46 1.79
N SER A 97 -2.64 -3.56 2.37
CA SER A 97 -2.97 -2.15 2.51
C SER A 97 -3.20 -1.48 1.15
N PHE A 98 -2.33 -1.74 0.19
CA PHE A 98 -2.45 -1.22 -1.18
C PHE A 98 -3.72 -1.72 -1.87
N VAL A 99 -4.06 -3.01 -1.73
CA VAL A 99 -5.28 -3.59 -2.31
C VAL A 99 -6.52 -2.99 -1.67
N ARG A 100 -6.52 -2.76 -0.34
CA ARG A 100 -7.62 -2.04 0.33
C ARG A 100 -7.78 -0.64 -0.23
N PHE A 101 -6.69 0.10 -0.35
CA PHE A 101 -6.67 1.42 -1.01
C PHE A 101 -7.15 1.36 -2.47
N ALA A 102 -6.75 0.34 -3.23
CA ALA A 102 -7.15 0.15 -4.62
C ALA A 102 -8.68 0.03 -4.80
N ASN A 103 -9.39 -0.43 -3.76
CA ASN A 103 -10.85 -0.56 -3.77
C ASN A 103 -11.61 0.67 -3.26
N ILE A 104 -10.91 1.71 -2.80
CA ILE A 104 -11.54 2.98 -2.42
C ILE A 104 -11.84 3.77 -3.71
N GLU A 105 -13.09 4.17 -3.92
CA GLU A 105 -13.47 5.08 -5.01
C GLU A 105 -12.94 6.48 -4.72
N GLU A 106 -12.45 7.17 -5.74
CA GLU A 106 -11.89 8.50 -5.58
C GLU A 106 -12.68 9.50 -6.42
N ASP A 107 -13.26 10.48 -5.74
CA ASP A 107 -14.06 11.54 -6.38
C ASP A 107 -13.19 12.55 -7.14
N THR A 108 -11.87 12.52 -6.94
CA THR A 108 -10.92 13.44 -7.57
C THR A 108 -9.87 12.65 -8.36
N PRO A 109 -9.70 12.91 -9.67
CA PRO A 109 -8.69 12.23 -10.47
C PRO A 109 -7.27 12.48 -9.95
N SER A 110 -6.39 11.48 -10.07
CA SER A 110 -5.07 11.52 -9.45
C SER A 110 -3.93 11.66 -10.46
N TYR A 111 -3.79 12.86 -11.00
CA TYR A 111 -2.85 13.25 -12.06
C TYR A 111 -1.34 13.07 -11.74
N HIS A 112 -0.97 12.79 -10.49
CA HIS A 112 0.43 12.71 -10.05
C HIS A 112 0.88 11.32 -9.61
N ARG A 113 -0.01 10.32 -9.64
CA ARG A 113 0.34 8.98 -9.18
C ARG A 113 1.10 8.22 -10.25
N ARG A 114 2.32 7.82 -9.88
CA ARG A 114 3.16 6.94 -10.68
C ARG A 114 3.12 5.54 -10.08
N TYR A 115 2.64 4.58 -10.87
CA TYR A 115 2.53 3.19 -10.44
C TYR A 115 3.70 2.32 -10.93
N ASP A 116 4.66 2.86 -11.68
CA ASP A 116 5.88 2.18 -12.17
C ASP A 116 6.57 1.30 -11.13
N PHE A 117 6.81 1.88 -9.95
CA PHE A 117 7.45 1.20 -8.84
C PHE A 117 6.61 -0.01 -8.41
N PHE A 118 5.30 0.18 -8.24
CA PHE A 118 4.38 -0.87 -7.81
C PHE A 118 4.25 -1.97 -8.84
N VAL A 119 4.12 -1.65 -10.14
CA VAL A 119 4.13 -2.63 -11.24
C VAL A 119 5.41 -3.46 -11.16
N SER A 120 6.56 -2.79 -11.14
CA SER A 120 7.87 -3.48 -11.14
C SER A 120 8.04 -4.35 -9.90
N LYS A 121 7.66 -3.85 -8.72
CA LYS A 121 7.85 -4.55 -7.45
C LYS A 121 6.87 -5.70 -7.27
N PHE A 122 5.60 -5.54 -7.61
CA PHE A 122 4.61 -6.61 -7.54
C PHE A 122 4.88 -7.70 -8.60
N SER A 123 5.30 -7.32 -9.81
CA SER A 123 5.80 -8.30 -10.79
C SER A 123 6.99 -9.09 -10.26
N ALA A 124 7.95 -8.46 -9.58
CA ALA A 124 9.08 -9.17 -8.96
C ALA A 124 8.63 -10.13 -7.85
N MET A 125 7.63 -9.75 -7.04
CA MET A 125 7.04 -10.62 -6.01
C MET A 125 6.37 -11.87 -6.61
N CYS A 126 5.74 -11.73 -7.79
CA CYS A 126 5.17 -12.87 -8.54
C CYS A 126 6.23 -13.93 -8.91
N HIS A 127 7.51 -13.55 -8.99
CA HIS A 127 8.64 -14.43 -9.28
C HIS A 127 9.46 -14.79 -8.03
N SER A 128 8.91 -14.60 -6.83
CA SER A 128 9.61 -14.89 -5.58
C SER A 128 10.13 -16.33 -5.56
N ASN A 129 11.40 -16.50 -5.21
CA ASN A 129 12.07 -17.80 -5.08
C ASN A 129 12.42 -18.10 -3.61
N HIS A 130 11.56 -17.65 -2.69
CA HIS A 130 11.76 -17.92 -1.26
C HIS A 130 11.86 -19.43 -0.98
N ILE A 131 12.79 -19.80 -0.09
CA ILE A 131 13.14 -21.21 0.19
C ILE A 131 11.96 -21.98 0.77
N ASP A 132 11.26 -21.35 1.72
CA ASP A 132 10.04 -21.89 2.30
C ASP A 132 8.87 -21.75 1.33
N LYS A 133 8.25 -22.88 0.95
CA LYS A 133 7.16 -22.94 -0.03
C LYS A 133 5.92 -22.13 0.41
N PRO A 134 5.37 -22.32 1.63
CA PRO A 134 4.25 -21.50 2.10
C PRO A 134 4.51 -19.99 2.02
N THR A 135 5.70 -19.55 2.45
CA THR A 135 6.09 -18.14 2.39
C THR A 135 6.25 -17.67 0.93
N ARG A 136 6.86 -18.49 0.07
CA ARG A 136 6.96 -18.20 -1.37
C ARG A 136 5.60 -18.00 -2.01
N ASP A 137 4.68 -18.93 -1.78
CA ASP A 137 3.33 -18.89 -2.35
C ASP A 137 2.57 -17.65 -1.84
N SER A 138 2.74 -17.30 -0.56
CA SER A 138 2.15 -16.08 0.02
C SER A 138 2.70 -14.80 -0.60
N ILE A 139 4.02 -14.71 -0.85
CA ILE A 139 4.62 -13.55 -1.53
C ILE A 139 4.13 -13.45 -2.97
N ARG A 140 4.06 -14.58 -3.70
CA ARG A 140 3.60 -14.62 -5.09
C ARG A 140 2.13 -14.22 -5.20
N LEU A 141 1.28 -14.75 -4.32
CA LEU A 141 -0.13 -14.35 -4.22
C LEU A 141 -0.27 -12.85 -3.94
N ALA A 142 0.51 -12.32 -3.01
CA ALA A 142 0.55 -10.88 -2.74
C ALA A 142 0.97 -10.10 -4.00
N GLY A 143 1.99 -10.55 -4.74
CA GLY A 143 2.37 -9.95 -6.02
C GLY A 143 1.22 -9.86 -7.00
N ILE A 144 0.46 -10.95 -7.19
CA ILE A 144 -0.69 -11.01 -8.10
C ILE A 144 -1.79 -10.03 -7.65
N GLN A 145 -2.12 -10.03 -6.36
CA GLN A 145 -3.13 -9.12 -5.80
C GLN A 145 -2.71 -7.65 -5.92
N GLY A 146 -1.42 -7.36 -5.72
CA GLY A 146 -0.86 -6.03 -5.92
C GLY A 146 -0.99 -5.55 -7.35
N LEU A 147 -0.64 -6.40 -8.34
CA LEU A 147 -0.84 -6.09 -9.76
C LEU A 147 -2.32 -5.84 -10.10
N GLN A 148 -3.22 -6.66 -9.56
CA GLN A 148 -4.67 -6.44 -9.73
C GLN A 148 -5.10 -5.08 -9.17
N GLY A 149 -4.56 -4.69 -8.00
CA GLY A 149 -4.81 -3.37 -7.41
C GLY A 149 -4.33 -2.21 -8.28
N VAL A 150 -3.15 -2.34 -8.90
CA VAL A 150 -2.61 -1.33 -9.81
C VAL A 150 -3.52 -1.19 -11.03
N ILE A 151 -3.85 -2.29 -11.69
CA ILE A 151 -4.73 -2.30 -12.87
C ILE A 151 -6.08 -1.65 -12.56
N ARG A 152 -6.66 -1.95 -11.39
CA ARG A 152 -7.92 -1.33 -10.95
C ARG A 152 -7.81 0.19 -10.87
N LYS A 153 -6.72 0.71 -10.29
CA LYS A 153 -6.50 2.16 -10.13
C LYS A 153 -6.17 2.87 -11.44
N THR A 154 -5.52 2.20 -12.39
CA THR A 154 -5.11 2.81 -13.66
C THR A 154 -6.17 2.72 -14.75
N VAL A 155 -7.00 1.66 -14.76
CA VAL A 155 -8.09 1.51 -15.74
C VAL A 155 -9.27 2.44 -15.41
N SER A 156 -9.43 2.81 -14.14
CA SER A 156 -10.53 3.67 -13.70
C SER A 156 -10.24 5.17 -13.87
N ASP A 157 -9.03 5.54 -14.32
CA ASP A 157 -8.59 6.94 -14.38
C ASP A 157 -7.81 7.19 -15.70
N ASP A 158 -8.50 7.76 -16.69
CA ASP A 158 -7.96 8.08 -18.02
C ASP A 158 -6.78 9.08 -17.99
N LEU A 159 -6.54 9.71 -16.84
CA LEU A 159 -5.49 10.72 -16.63
C LEU A 159 -4.24 10.15 -15.97
N VAL A 160 -4.28 8.88 -15.54
CA VAL A 160 -3.13 8.15 -15.01
C VAL A 160 -2.32 7.59 -16.17
N GLU A 161 -1.03 7.34 -15.93
CA GLU A 161 -0.14 6.66 -16.86
C GLU A 161 -0.77 5.38 -17.42
N ASN A 162 -0.71 5.22 -18.74
CA ASN A 162 -1.41 4.17 -19.43
C ASN A 162 -0.78 2.81 -19.10
N ILE A 163 -1.47 2.03 -18.27
CA ILE A 163 -1.04 0.69 -17.84
C ILE A 163 -0.86 -0.28 -19.01
N TRP A 164 -1.46 0.01 -20.17
CA TRP A 164 -1.38 -0.81 -21.37
C TRP A 164 -0.10 -0.59 -22.18
N GLU A 165 0.75 0.37 -21.79
CA GLU A 165 2.05 0.55 -22.41
C GLU A 165 2.96 -0.67 -22.21
N ALA A 166 3.81 -0.94 -23.21
CA ALA A 166 4.71 -2.09 -23.22
C ALA A 166 5.59 -2.16 -21.95
N GLN A 167 6.06 -1.00 -21.46
CA GLN A 167 6.88 -0.92 -20.24
C GLN A 167 6.25 -1.56 -18.99
N HIS A 168 4.91 -1.57 -18.93
CA HIS A 168 4.13 -2.19 -17.86
C HIS A 168 3.71 -3.60 -18.24
N MET A 169 3.13 -3.77 -19.43
CA MET A 169 2.58 -5.06 -19.88
C MET A 169 3.63 -6.16 -20.03
N ASP A 170 4.86 -5.79 -20.42
CA ASP A 170 6.00 -6.72 -20.51
C ASP A 170 6.44 -7.25 -19.14
N LYS A 171 6.00 -6.62 -18.04
CA LYS A 171 6.20 -7.10 -16.67
C LYS A 171 4.97 -7.82 -16.14
N ILE A 172 3.78 -7.32 -16.43
CA ILE A 172 2.51 -7.86 -15.90
C ILE A 172 2.20 -9.23 -16.50
N VAL A 173 2.17 -9.34 -17.83
CA VAL A 173 1.73 -10.56 -18.52
C VAL A 173 2.63 -11.76 -18.17
N PRO A 174 3.97 -11.67 -18.25
CA PRO A 174 4.82 -12.80 -17.89
C PRO A 174 4.71 -13.20 -16.41
N SER A 175 4.53 -12.24 -15.50
CA SER A 175 4.33 -12.50 -14.07
C SER A 175 3.06 -13.30 -13.79
N LEU A 176 1.96 -12.98 -14.47
CA LEU A 176 0.71 -13.75 -14.35
C LEU A 176 0.86 -15.16 -14.94
N LEU A 177 1.41 -15.26 -16.16
CA LEU A 177 1.62 -16.56 -16.82
C LEU A 177 2.53 -17.50 -16.03
N TYR A 178 3.61 -16.97 -15.44
CA TYR A 178 4.53 -17.74 -14.60
C TYR A 178 3.81 -18.44 -13.45
N ASN A 179 2.85 -17.76 -12.82
CA ASN A 179 2.09 -18.30 -11.69
C ASN A 179 0.95 -19.24 -12.10
N MET A 180 0.52 -19.20 -13.36
CA MET A 180 -0.46 -20.14 -13.92
C MET A 180 0.17 -21.45 -14.36
N GLN A 181 1.40 -21.42 -14.88
CA GLN A 181 2.11 -22.62 -15.35
C GLN A 181 2.60 -23.51 -14.20
N THR A 182 2.79 -22.94 -13.02
CA THR A 182 3.25 -23.65 -11.81
C THR A 182 2.12 -24.02 -10.84
N ALA A 183 0.86 -23.78 -11.21
CA ALA A 183 -0.33 -24.16 -10.45
C ALA A 183 -0.79 -25.57 -10.83
#